data_AF-A0A081BJP7-F1
#
_entry.id   AF-A0A081BJP7-F1
#
_cell.length_a   1.000
_cell.length_b   1.000
_cell.length_c   1.000
_cell.angle_alpha   90.00
_cell.angle_beta   90.00
_cell.angle_gamma   90.00
#
_symmetry.space_group_name_H-M   'P 1'
#
loop_
_entity.id
_entity.type
_entity.pdbx_description
1 polymer ?
#
loop_
_entity_poly.entity_id
_entity_poly.type
_entity_poly.pdbx_seq_one_letter_code
_entity_poly.pdbx_strand_id
1 'polypeptide(L)'
;MKKQMDQYIEELVSHLKPLEAVERDEVINFYQEYLEDGGFTSYDACVTELGTSKQLARKILADYSIKNLSEPESKTSSRSASKMPQAQVRTIWLIILALLSTPITIPLAMGVIGILFGVIVTVLAILFAIVVVFIAAVVVTVVAVFVGVTLLTSSFWTAIFYLGVGIATIGLFLIGLPILIWIIKGLIRGTLNVSTWLYGKITHKNKAEERGAR
;
A
#
# COMPACT_ATOMS: atom_id res chain seq x y z
N MET A 1 51.53 -23.50 33.03
CA MET A 1 50.37 -24.31 32.59
C MET A 1 49.55 -23.65 31.48
N LYS A 2 49.48 -22.30 31.35
CA LYS A 2 48.71 -21.63 30.27
C LYS A 2 49.10 -22.00 28.82
N LYS A 3 50.38 -22.35 28.59
CA LYS A 3 50.95 -22.59 27.25
C LYS A 3 50.24 -23.68 26.41
N GLN A 4 49.56 -24.65 27.02
CA GLN A 4 48.90 -25.73 26.28
C GLN A 4 47.48 -25.38 25.81
N MET A 5 46.74 -24.60 26.59
CA MET A 5 45.47 -24.00 26.18
C MET A 5 45.72 -23.00 25.04
N ASP A 6 46.75 -22.16 25.18
CA ASP A 6 47.15 -21.19 24.16
C ASP A 6 47.45 -21.88 22.82
N GLN A 7 48.06 -23.08 22.86
CA GLN A 7 48.33 -23.89 21.67
C GLN A 7 47.05 -24.40 20.98
N TYR A 8 46.05 -24.83 21.75
CA TYR A 8 44.76 -25.26 21.19
C TYR A 8 44.05 -24.10 20.49
N ILE A 9 44.05 -22.92 21.12
CA ILE A 9 43.47 -21.71 20.54
C ILE A 9 44.24 -21.27 19.28
N GLU A 10 45.56 -21.30 19.29
CA GLU A 10 46.39 -20.98 18.12
C GLU A 10 46.07 -21.87 16.91
N GLU A 11 45.89 -23.18 17.15
CA GLU A 11 45.45 -24.11 16.10
C GLU A 11 44.04 -23.79 15.58
N LEU A 12 43.11 -23.43 16.48
CA LEU A 12 41.76 -23.01 16.12
C LEU A 12 41.80 -21.75 15.24
N VAL A 13 42.62 -20.74 15.58
CA VAL A 13 42.84 -19.53 14.76
C VAL A 13 43.30 -19.89 13.36
N SER A 14 44.21 -20.87 13.25
CA SER A 14 44.75 -21.31 11.96
C SER A 14 43.68 -21.92 11.04
N HIS A 15 42.66 -22.54 11.61
CA HIS A 15 41.55 -23.18 10.89
C HIS A 15 40.39 -22.22 10.59
N LEU A 16 40.25 -21.13 11.34
CA LEU A 16 39.25 -20.07 11.11
C LEU A 16 39.72 -18.97 10.14
N LYS A 17 40.82 -19.18 9.41
CA LYS A 17 41.28 -18.28 8.33
C LYS A 17 40.21 -17.85 7.32
N PRO A 18 39.21 -18.67 6.96
CA PRO A 18 38.14 -18.24 6.06
C PRO A 18 37.15 -17.21 6.63
N LEU A 19 37.11 -16.96 7.95
CA LEU A 19 36.29 -15.91 8.57
C LEU A 19 36.96 -14.53 8.42
N GLU A 20 36.17 -13.46 8.39
CA GLU A 20 36.70 -12.10 8.50
C GLU A 20 37.45 -11.91 9.83
N ALA A 21 38.46 -11.03 9.86
CA ALA A 21 39.32 -10.86 11.03
C ALA A 21 38.51 -10.51 12.30
N VAL A 22 37.51 -9.63 12.16
CA VAL A 22 36.66 -9.19 13.27
C VAL A 22 35.81 -10.33 13.83
N GLU A 23 35.17 -11.12 12.95
CA GLU A 23 34.34 -12.27 13.35
C GLU A 23 35.18 -13.38 14.00
N ARG A 24 36.40 -13.58 13.47
CA ARG A 24 37.34 -14.56 14.01
C ARG A 24 37.79 -14.20 15.41
N ASP A 25 38.11 -12.93 15.66
CA ASP A 25 38.55 -12.47 16.97
C ASP A 25 37.42 -12.59 18.01
N GLU A 26 36.17 -12.32 17.62
CA GLU A 26 34.98 -12.52 18.48
C GLU A 26 34.82 -14.00 18.86
N VAL A 27 34.92 -14.90 17.89
CA VAL A 27 34.84 -16.35 18.11
C VAL A 27 35.97 -16.83 19.01
N ILE A 28 37.21 -16.39 18.77
CA ILE A 28 38.37 -16.79 19.57
C ILE A 28 38.20 -16.33 21.02
N ASN A 29 37.81 -15.08 21.24
CA ASN A 29 37.62 -14.53 22.58
C ASN A 29 36.54 -15.32 23.35
N PHE A 30 35.43 -15.65 22.69
CA PHE A 30 34.35 -16.44 23.31
C PHE A 30 34.84 -17.80 23.80
N TYR A 31 35.54 -18.57 22.96
CA TYR A 31 36.03 -19.90 23.34
C TYR A 31 37.20 -19.82 24.32
N GLN A 32 38.01 -18.76 24.27
CA GLN A 32 39.05 -18.54 25.27
C GLN A 32 38.45 -18.27 26.65
N GLU A 33 37.46 -17.39 26.75
CA GLU A 33 36.74 -17.10 28.01
C GLU A 33 36.05 -18.37 28.54
N TYR A 34 35.39 -19.14 27.66
CA TYR A 34 34.77 -20.42 28.03
C TYR A 34 35.78 -21.42 28.62
N LEU A 35 36.96 -21.54 28.03
CA LEU A 35 38.00 -22.46 28.52
C LEU A 35 38.64 -21.97 29.82
N GLU A 36 38.83 -20.66 29.96
CA GLU A 36 39.37 -20.04 31.17
C GLU A 36 38.41 -20.17 32.36
N ASP A 37 37.12 -19.90 32.16
CA ASP A 37 36.07 -20.05 33.19
C ASP A 37 35.87 -21.51 33.61
N GLY A 38 35.96 -22.43 32.64
CA GLY A 38 35.90 -23.87 32.90
C GLY A 38 37.18 -24.45 33.53
N GLY A 39 38.25 -23.66 33.67
CA GLY A 39 39.53 -24.11 34.22
C GLY A 39 40.28 -25.10 33.33
N PHE A 40 39.98 -25.14 32.03
CA PHE A 40 40.57 -26.06 31.06
C PHE A 40 41.96 -25.56 30.63
N THR A 41 43.00 -25.96 31.38
CA THR A 41 44.37 -25.46 31.18
C THR A 41 45.27 -26.37 30.33
N SER A 42 44.81 -27.58 29.98
CA SER A 42 45.54 -28.56 29.17
C SER A 42 44.89 -28.75 27.81
N TYR A 43 45.70 -29.10 26.79
CA TYR A 43 45.22 -29.34 25.43
C TYR A 43 44.19 -30.47 25.38
N ASP A 44 44.43 -31.59 26.06
CA ASP A 44 43.52 -32.74 26.07
C ASP A 44 42.17 -32.42 26.74
N ALA A 45 42.20 -31.55 27.75
CA ALA A 45 40.99 -31.05 28.39
C ALA A 45 40.16 -30.18 27.43
N CYS A 46 40.81 -29.31 26.64
CA CYS A 46 40.14 -28.54 25.59
C CYS A 46 39.54 -29.44 24.49
N VAL A 47 40.28 -30.49 24.09
CA VAL A 47 39.82 -31.46 23.07
C VAL A 47 38.63 -32.28 23.56
N THR A 48 38.61 -32.65 24.84
CA THR A 48 37.51 -33.44 25.42
C THR A 48 36.20 -32.64 25.45
N GLU A 49 36.29 -31.35 25.77
CA GLU A 49 35.13 -30.48 25.92
C GLU A 49 34.62 -29.92 24.57
N LEU A 50 35.54 -29.40 23.75
CA LEU A 50 35.19 -28.69 22.51
C LEU A 50 35.40 -29.52 21.24
N GLY A 51 36.01 -30.71 21.36
CA GLY A 51 36.46 -31.51 20.22
C GLY A 51 37.83 -31.04 19.70
N THR A 52 38.30 -31.64 18.60
CA THR A 52 39.56 -31.18 17.99
C THR A 52 39.40 -29.76 17.41
N SER A 53 40.48 -28.97 17.44
CA SER A 53 40.52 -27.59 16.89
C SER A 53 39.95 -27.52 15.46
N LYS A 54 40.23 -28.54 14.63
CA LYS A 54 39.71 -28.69 13.27
C LYS A 54 38.21 -29.01 13.19
N GLN A 55 37.68 -29.82 14.09
CA GLN A 55 36.24 -30.16 14.14
C GLN A 55 35.42 -28.94 14.58
N LEU A 56 35.87 -28.27 15.63
CA LEU A 56 35.24 -27.05 16.12
C LEU A 56 35.23 -25.97 15.03
N ALA A 57 36.36 -25.73 14.36
CA ALA A 57 36.45 -24.77 13.26
C ALA A 57 35.45 -25.07 12.13
N ARG A 58 35.28 -26.34 11.74
CA ARG A 58 34.31 -26.74 10.70
C ARG A 58 32.87 -26.47 11.11
N LYS A 59 32.53 -26.70 12.38
CA LYS A 59 31.19 -26.43 12.92
C LYS A 59 30.90 -24.92 12.90
N ILE A 60 31.85 -24.11 13.39
CA ILE A 60 31.74 -22.65 13.37
C ILE A 60 31.59 -22.14 11.94
N LEU A 61 32.45 -22.59 11.02
CA LEU A 61 32.38 -22.22 9.60
C LEU A 61 31.03 -22.58 8.96
N ALA A 62 30.46 -23.73 9.32
CA ALA A 62 29.15 -24.16 8.83
C ALA A 62 28.03 -23.24 9.36
N ASP A 63 28.01 -22.95 10.66
CA ASP A 63 26.99 -22.08 11.26
C ASP A 63 27.06 -20.65 10.71
N TYR A 64 28.27 -20.11 10.53
CA TYR A 64 28.47 -18.80 9.89
C TYR A 64 28.09 -18.81 8.40
N SER A 65 28.33 -19.92 7.69
CA SER A 65 27.89 -20.03 6.30
C SER A 65 26.37 -20.02 6.19
N ILE A 66 25.65 -20.71 7.08
CA ILE A 66 24.18 -20.72 7.08
C ILE A 66 23.61 -19.35 7.42
N LYS A 67 24.23 -18.61 8.35
CA LYS A 67 23.86 -17.21 8.64
C LYS A 67 24.04 -16.30 7.41
N ASN A 68 25.12 -16.50 6.66
CA ASN A 68 25.41 -15.76 5.41
C ASN A 68 24.53 -16.20 4.22
N LEU A 69 23.91 -17.38 4.27
CA LEU A 69 22.98 -17.90 3.25
C LEU A 69 21.51 -17.57 3.55
N SER A 70 21.18 -17.35 4.82
CA SER A 70 19.87 -16.87 5.29
C SER A 70 19.69 -15.38 5.02
N GLU A 71 20.78 -14.67 4.71
CA GLU A 71 20.78 -13.40 4.00
C GLU A 71 20.97 -13.67 2.51
N PRO A 72 20.13 -13.13 1.61
CA PRO A 72 20.24 -13.45 0.20
C PRO A 72 21.55 -12.91 -0.38
N GLU A 73 22.39 -13.80 -0.92
CA GLU A 73 23.52 -13.48 -1.79
C GLU A 73 23.07 -12.49 -2.88
N SER A 74 23.47 -11.22 -2.75
CA SER A 74 23.72 -10.39 -3.93
C SER A 74 25.22 -10.43 -4.20
N LYS A 75 25.63 -11.38 -5.04
CA LYS A 75 26.98 -11.40 -5.64
C LYS A 75 27.21 -10.07 -6.36
N THR A 76 28.23 -9.32 -5.94
CA THR A 76 29.16 -8.60 -6.83
C THR A 76 30.34 -8.12 -6.02
N SER A 77 31.47 -8.76 -6.26
CA SER A 77 32.80 -8.30 -5.88
C SER A 77 33.15 -7.05 -6.69
N SER A 78 33.46 -5.92 -6.03
CA SER A 78 34.77 -5.26 -6.14
C SER A 78 34.82 -3.89 -5.45
N ARG A 79 35.78 -3.82 -4.52
CA ARG A 79 36.71 -2.72 -4.20
C ARG A 79 36.15 -1.37 -3.73
N SER A 80 36.28 -1.21 -2.41
CA SER A 80 36.96 -0.12 -1.72
C SER A 80 36.44 1.31 -1.93
N ALA A 81 35.63 1.75 -0.97
CA ALA A 81 35.85 2.98 -0.19
C ALA A 81 34.64 3.18 0.71
N SER A 82 34.85 3.10 2.03
CA SER A 82 33.96 3.58 3.10
C SER A 82 32.46 3.39 2.85
N LYS A 83 31.92 2.18 3.09
CA LYS A 83 30.47 1.99 3.06
C LYS A 83 30.01 1.43 4.40
N MET A 84 29.20 2.24 5.10
CA MET A 84 28.25 1.77 6.11
C MET A 84 27.62 0.45 5.63
N PRO A 85 27.29 -0.49 6.54
CA PRO A 85 26.64 -1.74 6.18
C PRO A 85 25.50 -1.44 5.20
N GLN A 86 25.54 -2.02 4.00
CA GLN A 86 24.57 -1.72 2.94
C GLN A 86 23.12 -1.96 3.40
N ALA A 87 22.94 -2.83 4.41
CA ALA A 87 21.69 -3.00 5.13
C ALA A 87 21.27 -1.71 5.87
N GLN A 88 22.18 -1.03 6.56
CA GLN A 88 21.92 0.23 7.26
C GLN A 88 21.73 1.40 6.30
N VAL A 89 22.49 1.47 5.19
CA VAL A 89 22.23 2.47 4.14
C VAL A 89 20.91 2.20 3.44
N ARG A 90 20.54 0.94 3.16
CA ARG A 90 19.21 0.59 2.63
C ARG A 90 18.10 0.89 3.63
N THR A 91 18.28 0.62 4.91
CA THR A 91 17.30 0.95 5.96
C THR A 91 17.15 2.46 6.11
N ILE A 92 18.26 3.21 6.16
CA ILE A 92 18.26 4.68 6.17
C ILE A 92 17.63 5.22 4.88
N TRP A 93 17.93 4.64 3.72
CA TRP A 93 17.34 4.99 2.43
C TRP A 93 15.84 4.69 2.40
N LEU A 94 15.40 3.57 2.95
CA LEU A 94 13.98 3.21 3.09
C LEU A 94 13.26 4.12 4.08
N ILE A 95 13.92 4.52 5.17
CA ILE A 95 13.38 5.49 6.13
C ILE A 95 13.26 6.87 5.49
N ILE A 96 14.26 7.33 4.74
CA ILE A 96 14.21 8.58 3.98
C ILE A 96 13.13 8.52 2.90
N LEU A 97 13.01 7.40 2.18
CA LEU A 97 12.00 7.19 1.15
C LEU A 97 10.59 7.12 1.77
N ALA A 98 10.45 6.53 2.96
CA ALA A 98 9.21 6.51 3.73
C ALA A 98 8.84 7.90 4.24
N LEU A 99 9.80 8.66 4.76
CA LEU A 99 9.64 10.05 5.19
C LEU A 99 9.28 10.97 4.02
N LEU A 100 9.81 10.72 2.82
CA LEU A 100 9.48 11.46 1.59
C LEU A 100 8.14 11.01 0.97
N SER A 101 7.73 9.76 1.21
CA SER A 101 6.39 9.26 0.85
C SER A 101 5.30 9.85 1.75
N THR A 102 5.62 10.12 3.02
CA THR A 102 4.68 10.69 4.00
C THR A 102 4.04 12.02 3.57
N PRO A 103 4.76 13.03 3.06
CA PRO A 103 4.17 14.28 2.57
C PRO A 103 3.36 14.11 1.28
N ILE A 104 3.52 13.01 0.54
CA ILE A 104 2.69 12.69 -0.64
C ILE A 104 1.43 11.88 -0.23
N THR A 105 1.54 11.08 0.83
CA THR A 105 0.44 10.22 1.29
C THR A 105 -0.73 11.04 1.83
N ILE A 106 -0.45 12.11 2.58
CA ILE A 106 -1.49 13.02 3.11
C ILE A 106 -2.30 13.72 2.00
N PRO A 107 -1.70 14.41 1.01
CA PRO A 107 -2.47 15.06 -0.06
C PRO A 107 -3.17 14.04 -0.95
N LEU A 108 -2.60 12.85 -1.16
CA LEU A 108 -3.27 11.80 -1.92
C LEU A 108 -4.52 11.27 -1.19
N ALA A 109 -4.42 11.03 0.12
CA ALA A 109 -5.57 10.63 0.95
C ALA A 109 -6.65 11.72 0.96
N MET A 110 -6.25 12.99 1.13
CA MET A 110 -7.15 14.14 1.07
C MET A 110 -7.87 14.24 -0.29
N GLY A 111 -7.15 14.00 -1.39
CA GLY A 111 -7.72 13.99 -2.73
C GLY A 111 -8.77 12.90 -2.93
N VAL A 112 -8.50 11.67 -2.45
CA VAL A 112 -9.46 10.56 -2.53
C VAL A 112 -10.73 10.87 -1.72
N ILE A 113 -10.59 11.42 -0.52
CA ILE A 113 -11.72 11.83 0.33
C ILE A 113 -12.52 12.95 -0.35
N GLY A 114 -11.83 13.94 -0.93
CA GLY A 114 -12.45 15.03 -1.66
C GLY A 114 -13.25 14.56 -2.88
N ILE A 115 -12.72 13.58 -3.63
CA ILE A 115 -13.44 12.98 -4.76
C ILE A 115 -14.68 12.23 -4.26
N LEU A 116 -14.54 11.43 -3.19
CA LEU A 116 -15.67 10.69 -2.60
C LEU A 116 -16.78 11.63 -2.13
N PHE A 117 -16.41 12.69 -1.43
CA PHE A 117 -17.33 13.73 -0.97
C PHE A 117 -17.97 14.47 -2.14
N GLY A 118 -17.19 14.83 -3.16
CA GLY A 118 -17.68 15.49 -4.38
C GLY A 118 -18.72 14.64 -5.12
N VAL A 119 -18.51 13.32 -5.21
CA VAL A 119 -19.51 12.40 -5.79
C VAL A 119 -20.80 12.44 -5.00
N ILE A 120 -20.75 12.35 -3.67
CA ILE A 120 -21.94 12.39 -2.81
C ILE A 120 -22.69 13.73 -2.97
N VAL A 121 -21.97 14.85 -2.92
CA VAL A 121 -22.56 16.18 -3.07
C VAL A 121 -23.20 16.35 -4.45
N THR A 122 -22.54 15.87 -5.51
CA THR A 122 -23.08 15.94 -6.87
C THR A 122 -24.37 15.12 -6.99
N VAL A 123 -24.41 13.93 -6.40
CA VAL A 123 -25.62 13.08 -6.36
C VAL A 123 -26.77 13.80 -5.65
N LEU A 124 -26.49 14.37 -4.48
CA LEU A 124 -27.49 15.12 -3.71
C LEU A 124 -27.97 16.36 -4.46
N ALA A 125 -27.07 17.11 -5.09
CA ALA A 125 -27.42 18.30 -5.88
C ALA A 125 -28.33 17.95 -7.07
N ILE A 126 -28.06 16.85 -7.76
CA ILE A 126 -28.90 16.37 -8.87
C ILE A 126 -30.29 15.98 -8.35
N LEU A 127 -30.37 15.22 -7.25
CA LEU A 127 -31.65 14.86 -6.62
C LEU A 127 -32.44 16.10 -6.20
N PHE A 128 -31.78 17.08 -5.59
CA PHE A 128 -32.42 18.33 -5.21
C PHE A 128 -32.93 19.11 -6.43
N ALA A 129 -32.12 19.24 -7.49
CA ALA A 129 -32.51 19.92 -8.72
C ALA A 129 -33.75 19.28 -9.36
N ILE A 130 -33.81 17.94 -9.40
CA ILE A 130 -34.98 17.19 -9.86
C ILE A 130 -36.23 17.61 -9.07
N VAL A 131 -36.15 17.62 -7.73
CA VAL A 131 -37.29 17.94 -6.87
C VAL A 131 -37.76 19.38 -7.11
N VAL A 132 -36.83 20.32 -7.25
CA VAL A 132 -37.16 21.73 -7.54
C VAL A 132 -37.86 21.87 -8.89
N VAL A 133 -37.34 21.22 -9.94
CA VAL A 133 -37.97 21.23 -11.27
C VAL A 133 -39.38 20.64 -11.22
N PHE A 134 -39.56 19.57 -10.46
CA PHE A 134 -40.86 18.93 -10.27
C PHE A 134 -41.86 19.88 -9.61
N ILE A 135 -41.47 20.52 -8.51
CA ILE A 135 -42.31 21.50 -7.79
C ILE A 135 -42.65 22.68 -8.71
N ALA A 136 -41.66 23.23 -9.42
CA ALA A 136 -41.86 24.33 -10.34
C ALA A 136 -42.84 23.97 -11.47
N ALA A 137 -42.72 22.77 -12.04
CA ALA A 137 -43.63 22.28 -13.07
C ALA A 137 -45.07 22.21 -12.55
N VAL A 138 -45.29 21.65 -11.35
CA VAL A 138 -46.62 21.59 -10.74
C VAL A 138 -47.21 22.99 -10.54
N VAL A 139 -46.43 23.93 -10.02
CA VAL A 139 -46.87 25.32 -9.82
C VAL A 139 -47.26 25.97 -11.15
N VAL A 140 -46.43 25.82 -12.19
CA VAL A 140 -46.73 26.36 -13.52
C VAL A 140 -48.01 25.77 -14.08
N THR A 141 -48.22 24.45 -13.96
CA THR A 141 -49.46 23.80 -14.43
C THR A 141 -50.68 24.33 -13.68
N VAL A 142 -50.62 24.45 -12.35
CA VAL A 142 -51.74 24.95 -11.54
C VAL A 142 -52.09 26.39 -11.91
N VAL A 143 -51.08 27.26 -12.02
CA VAL A 143 -51.28 28.66 -12.42
C VAL A 143 -51.83 28.76 -13.84
N ALA A 144 -51.29 27.99 -14.79
CA ALA A 144 -51.76 27.99 -16.18
C ALA A 144 -53.22 27.52 -16.28
N VAL A 145 -53.62 26.49 -15.54
CA VAL A 145 -55.01 26.02 -15.51
C VAL A 145 -55.92 27.07 -14.88
N PHE A 146 -55.53 27.66 -13.75
CA PHE A 146 -56.33 28.70 -13.08
C PHE A 146 -56.54 29.92 -13.99
N VAL A 147 -55.46 30.43 -14.56
CA VAL A 147 -55.49 31.54 -15.53
C VAL A 147 -56.34 31.16 -16.74
N GLY A 148 -56.13 29.97 -17.32
CA GLY A 148 -56.92 29.47 -18.44
C GLY A 148 -58.42 29.46 -18.17
N VAL A 149 -58.87 29.00 -16.99
CA VAL A 149 -60.29 28.98 -16.61
C VAL A 149 -60.85 30.40 -16.42
N THR A 150 -60.08 31.31 -15.82
CA THR A 150 -60.54 32.71 -15.67
C THR A 150 -60.66 33.46 -17.00
N LEU A 151 -59.83 33.11 -18.00
CA LEU A 151 -59.86 33.74 -19.33
C LEU A 151 -60.91 33.15 -20.27
N LEU A 152 -61.58 32.04 -19.92
CA LEU A 152 -62.61 31.41 -20.76
C LEU A 152 -63.73 32.39 -21.14
N THR A 153 -64.10 33.28 -20.23
CA THR A 153 -65.17 34.26 -20.42
C THR A 153 -64.70 35.52 -21.17
N SER A 154 -63.40 35.81 -21.19
CA SER A 154 -62.87 37.05 -21.78
C SER A 154 -62.28 36.82 -23.18
N SER A 155 -61.54 35.74 -23.38
CA SER A 155 -60.90 35.45 -24.67
C SER A 155 -60.68 33.95 -24.85
N PHE A 156 -61.60 33.35 -25.59
CA PHE A 156 -61.65 31.91 -25.87
C PHE A 156 -60.34 31.34 -26.45
N TRP A 157 -59.68 32.09 -27.33
CA TRP A 157 -58.41 31.69 -27.95
C TRP A 157 -57.24 31.67 -26.96
N THR A 158 -57.22 32.57 -25.98
CA THR A 158 -56.16 32.56 -24.96
C THR A 158 -56.39 31.45 -23.93
N ALA A 159 -57.65 31.21 -23.55
CA ALA A 159 -58.04 30.10 -22.69
C ALA A 159 -57.59 28.73 -23.23
N ILE A 160 -57.83 28.44 -24.52
CA ILE A 160 -57.42 27.16 -25.13
C ILE A 160 -55.89 27.00 -25.15
N PHE A 161 -55.15 28.09 -25.33
CA PHE A 161 -53.69 28.08 -25.30
C PHE A 161 -53.16 27.71 -23.92
N TYR A 162 -53.67 28.34 -22.85
CA TYR A 162 -53.27 28.02 -21.48
C TYR A 162 -53.68 26.62 -21.04
N LEU A 163 -54.86 26.14 -21.44
CA LEU A 163 -55.25 24.73 -21.25
C LEU A 163 -54.32 23.77 -22.01
N GLY A 164 -53.95 24.11 -23.24
CA GLY A 164 -52.97 23.37 -24.03
C GLY A 164 -51.60 23.28 -23.33
N VAL A 165 -51.13 24.38 -22.74
CA VAL A 165 -49.90 24.40 -21.92
C VAL A 165 -50.05 23.52 -20.67
N GLY A 166 -51.21 23.52 -20.02
CA GLY A 166 -51.51 22.63 -18.90
C GLY A 166 -51.40 21.15 -19.29
N ILE A 167 -51.99 20.74 -20.41
CA ILE A 167 -51.92 19.36 -20.93
C ILE A 167 -50.50 19.03 -21.39
N ALA A 168 -49.82 19.96 -22.07
CA ALA A 168 -48.45 19.76 -22.55
C ALA A 168 -47.45 19.60 -21.39
N THR A 169 -47.62 20.34 -20.30
CA THR A 169 -46.79 20.20 -19.09
C THR A 169 -47.01 18.86 -18.39
N ILE A 170 -48.25 18.35 -18.34
CA ILE A 170 -48.55 16.99 -17.87
C ILE A 170 -47.89 15.93 -18.78
N GLY A 171 -47.97 16.10 -20.10
CA GLY A 171 -47.29 15.23 -21.06
C GLY A 171 -45.76 15.22 -20.89
N LEU A 172 -45.17 16.41 -20.71
CA LEU A 172 -43.74 16.57 -20.46
C LEU A 172 -43.33 15.89 -19.15
N PHE A 173 -44.15 15.99 -18.12
CA PHE A 173 -43.93 15.35 -16.83
C PHE A 173 -43.93 13.81 -16.95
N LEU A 174 -44.85 13.26 -17.73
CA LEU A 174 -44.95 11.82 -18.00
C LEU A 174 -43.71 11.28 -18.74
N ILE A 175 -43.15 12.08 -19.66
CA ILE A 175 -41.88 11.80 -20.36
C ILE A 175 -40.66 12.06 -19.44
N GLY A 176 -40.79 12.96 -18.48
CA GLY A 176 -39.75 13.25 -17.49
C GLY A 176 -39.45 12.07 -16.56
N LEU A 177 -40.46 11.25 -16.22
CA LEU A 177 -40.29 10.06 -15.37
C LEU A 177 -39.28 9.02 -15.90
N PRO A 178 -39.35 8.55 -17.17
CA PRO A 178 -38.34 7.62 -17.69
C PRO A 178 -36.95 8.26 -17.79
N ILE A 179 -36.85 9.56 -18.10
CA ILE A 179 -35.59 10.31 -18.06
C ILE A 179 -35.01 10.30 -16.65
N LEU A 180 -35.85 10.45 -15.63
CA LEU A 180 -35.44 10.40 -14.23
C LEU A 180 -34.83 9.05 -13.86
N ILE A 181 -35.51 7.96 -14.23
CA ILE A 181 -35.02 6.60 -14.00
C ILE A 181 -33.71 6.36 -14.75
N TRP A 182 -33.58 6.90 -15.97
CA TRP A 182 -32.36 6.83 -16.75
C TRP A 182 -31.20 7.58 -16.08
N ILE A 183 -31.45 8.78 -15.55
CA ILE A 183 -30.47 9.55 -14.78
C ILE A 183 -30.06 8.81 -13.51
N ILE A 184 -31.00 8.26 -12.74
CA ILE A 184 -30.70 7.48 -11.52
C ILE A 184 -29.83 6.27 -11.85
N LYS A 185 -30.19 5.50 -12.89
CA LYS A 185 -29.36 4.38 -13.36
C LYS A 185 -27.99 4.85 -13.87
N GLY A 186 -27.94 5.99 -14.54
CA GLY A 186 -26.71 6.65 -14.98
C GLY A 186 -25.82 7.05 -13.80
N LEU A 187 -26.40 7.56 -12.72
CA LEU A 187 -25.70 7.94 -11.49
C LEU A 187 -25.10 6.75 -10.76
N ILE A 188 -25.87 5.65 -10.67
CA ILE A 188 -25.40 4.38 -10.08
C ILE A 188 -24.24 3.83 -10.91
N ARG A 189 -24.39 3.79 -12.24
CA ARG A 189 -23.31 3.37 -13.15
C ARG A 189 -22.11 4.30 -13.05
N GLY A 190 -22.31 5.61 -12.98
CA GLY A 190 -21.24 6.60 -12.84
C GLY A 190 -20.44 6.38 -11.56
N THR A 191 -21.12 6.18 -10.44
CA THR A 191 -20.47 5.89 -9.14
C THR A 191 -19.66 4.60 -9.20
N LEU A 192 -20.22 3.53 -9.78
CA LEU A 192 -19.51 2.26 -9.97
C LEU A 192 -18.32 2.40 -10.92
N ASN A 193 -18.45 3.18 -11.99
CA ASN A 193 -17.40 3.36 -12.99
C ASN A 193 -16.23 4.21 -12.47
N VAL A 194 -16.52 5.20 -11.62
CA VAL A 194 -15.49 5.97 -10.91
C VAL A 194 -14.76 5.07 -9.91
N SER A 195 -15.47 4.20 -9.20
CA SER A 195 -14.86 3.24 -8.27
C SER A 195 -13.94 2.25 -8.98
N THR A 196 -14.38 1.64 -10.10
CA THR A 196 -13.55 0.72 -10.87
C THR A 196 -12.39 1.41 -11.59
N TRP A 197 -12.57 2.66 -12.05
CA TRP A 197 -11.49 3.44 -12.65
C TRP A 197 -10.41 3.82 -11.62
N LEU A 198 -10.83 4.25 -10.42
CA LEU A 198 -9.90 4.57 -9.33
C LEU A 198 -9.18 3.32 -8.83
N TYR A 199 -9.90 2.19 -8.68
CA TYR A 199 -9.32 0.91 -8.29
C TYR A 199 -8.35 0.38 -9.36
N GLY A 200 -8.72 0.45 -10.64
CA GLY A 200 -7.83 0.10 -11.74
C GLY A 200 -6.56 0.94 -11.76
N LYS A 201 -6.67 2.26 -11.54
CA LYS A 201 -5.53 3.18 -11.54
C LYS A 201 -4.57 2.94 -10.37
N ILE A 202 -5.07 2.46 -9.23
CA ILE A 202 -4.25 2.15 -8.04
C ILE A 202 -3.67 0.72 -8.12
N THR A 203 -4.41 -0.24 -8.69
CA THR A 203 -4.03 -1.66 -8.73
C THR A 203 -3.19 -2.07 -9.94
N HIS A 204 -2.94 -1.18 -10.92
CA HIS A 204 -2.20 -1.50 -12.15
C HIS A 204 -0.70 -1.84 -11.99
N LYS A 205 -0.17 -2.05 -10.77
CA LYS A 205 1.24 -2.39 -10.53
C LYS A 205 1.54 -3.89 -10.31
N ASN A 206 0.54 -4.77 -10.12
CA ASN A 206 0.79 -6.18 -9.76
C ASN A 206 0.17 -7.22 -10.72
N LYS A 207 0.28 -7.03 -12.04
CA LYS A 207 -0.06 -8.09 -13.02
C LYS A 207 1.15 -8.76 -13.68
N ALA A 208 2.37 -8.46 -13.20
CA ALA A 208 3.59 -9.05 -13.74
C ALA A 208 4.06 -10.33 -13.01
N GLU A 209 3.54 -10.66 -11.82
CA GLU A 209 4.02 -11.82 -11.04
C GLU A 209 3.27 -13.15 -11.29
N GLU A 210 2.07 -13.14 -11.89
CA GLU A 210 1.30 -14.39 -12.08
C GLU A 210 1.69 -15.22 -13.32
N ARG A 211 2.71 -14.82 -14.09
CA ARG A 211 3.19 -15.58 -15.27
C ARG A 211 4.47 -16.38 -15.03
N GLY A 212 5.00 -16.40 -13.79
CA GLY A 212 6.19 -17.18 -13.43
C GLY A 212 5.92 -18.55 -12.81
N ALA A 213 4.64 -18.91 -12.59
CA ALA A 213 4.25 -20.14 -11.87
C ALA A 213 3.38 -21.07 -12.73
N ARG A 214 3.78 -21.28 -13.99
CA ARG A 214 3.26 -22.38 -14.82
C ARG A 214 4.40 -23.14 -15.47
#